data_AF-A0A847TY00-F1
#
_entry.id   AF-A0A847TY00-F1
#
_cell.length_a   1.000
_cell.length_b   1.000
_cell.length_c   1.000
_cell.angle_alpha   90.00
_cell.angle_beta   90.00
_cell.angle_gamma   90.00
#
_symmetry.space_group_name_H-M   'P 1'
#
loop_
_entity.id
_entity.type
_entity.pdbx_description
1 polymer ?
#
loop_
_entity_poly.entity_id
_entity_poly.type
_entity_poly.pdbx_seq_one_letter_code
_entity_poly.pdbx_strand_id
1 'polypeptide(L)' 'MERHDSPDGQALFVNRSESEIGSKGPFYVVYSDDEGTTRWGYFCSNCESVDNAMDAMGRVQCNECANVRKPDQWDAAHE' A
#
# COMPACT_ATOMS: atom_id res chain seq x y z
N MET A 1 11.19 9.66 0.47
CA MET A 1 10.46 8.56 -0.17
C MET A 1 11.38 7.87 -1.16
N GLU A 2 11.19 6.57 -1.38
CA GLU A 2 11.96 5.77 -2.35
C GLU A 2 11.27 5.84 -3.72
N ARG A 3 12.02 6.08 -4.79
CA ARG A 3 11.46 6.07 -6.15
C ARG A 3 11.27 4.64 -6.65
N HIS A 4 10.12 4.38 -7.27
CA HIS A 4 9.76 3.14 -7.95
C HIS A 4 9.14 3.48 -9.31
N ASP A 5 9.43 2.72 -10.36
CA ASP A 5 8.80 2.92 -11.67
C ASP A 5 7.61 1.97 -11.81
N SER A 6 6.44 2.49 -12.15
CA SER A 6 5.25 1.68 -12.42
C SER A 6 5.42 0.85 -13.70
N PRO A 7 4.59 -0.19 -13.93
CA PRO A 7 4.58 -0.94 -15.18
C PRO A 7 4.38 -0.07 -16.44
N ASP A 8 3.71 1.09 -16.29
CA ASP A 8 3.48 2.06 -17.36
C ASP A 8 4.62 3.09 -17.51
N GLY A 9 5.69 2.98 -16.71
CA GLY A 9 6.83 3.90 -16.72
C GLY A 9 6.61 5.20 -15.94
N GLN A 10 5.55 5.32 -15.15
CA GLN A 10 5.33 6.47 -14.26
C GLN A 10 6.26 6.36 -13.04
N ALA A 11 6.96 7.46 -12.71
CA ALA A 11 7.68 7.54 -11.46
C ALA A 11 6.71 7.65 -10.28
N LEU A 12 6.85 6.74 -9.32
CA LEU A 12 6.09 6.65 -8.09
C LEU A 12 7.02 6.75 -6.89
N PHE A 13 6.50 7.21 -5.76
CA PHE A 13 7.29 7.48 -4.56
C PHE A 13 6.72 6.73 -3.37
N VAL A 14 7.44 5.70 -2.93
CA VAL A 14 7.07 4.83 -1.80
C VAL A 14 7.49 5.46 -0.49
N ASN A 15 6.55 5.68 0.41
CA ASN A 15 6.80 6.15 1.77
C ASN A 15 6.93 4.97 2.75
N ARG A 16 8.17 4.60 3.10
CA ARG A 16 8.45 3.49 4.03
C ARG A 16 8.09 3.79 5.49
N SER A 17 7.77 5.04 5.82
CA SER A 17 7.35 5.46 7.16
C SER A 17 5.83 5.31 7.37
N GLU A 18 5.05 5.19 6.29
CA GLU A 18 3.59 5.05 6.33
C GLU A 18 3.18 3.68 5.78
N SER A 19 2.67 2.82 6.66
CA SER A 19 2.36 1.44 6.31
C SER A 19 1.06 0.92 6.91
N GLU A 20 0.39 0.06 6.16
CA GLU A 20 -0.73 -0.76 6.59
C GLU A 20 -0.27 -2.20 6.84
N ILE A 21 -0.84 -2.85 7.84
CA ILE A 21 -0.53 -4.25 8.15
C ILE A 21 -1.15 -5.14 7.07
N GLY A 22 -0.35 -6.03 6.46
CA GLY A 22 -0.84 -7.05 5.53
C GLY A 22 -0.74 -8.48 6.08
N SER A 23 -1.37 -9.42 5.41
CA SER A 23 -1.34 -10.85 5.75
C SER A 23 0.01 -11.52 5.50
N LYS A 24 0.77 -11.05 4.51
CA LYS A 24 2.08 -11.60 4.09
C LYS A 24 3.23 -10.62 4.31
N GLY A 25 2.93 -9.32 4.29
CA GLY A 25 3.87 -8.23 4.56
C GLY A 25 3.15 -6.88 4.53
N PRO A 26 3.78 -5.80 5.02
CA PRO A 26 3.20 -4.47 4.97
C PRO A 26 2.81 -3.99 3.56
N PHE A 27 1.85 -3.08 3.51
CA PHE A 27 1.63 -2.20 2.36
C PHE A 27 2.12 -0.80 2.69
N TYR A 28 2.96 -0.22 1.85
CA TYR A 28 3.45 1.15 2.03
C TYR A 28 2.66 2.13 1.17
N VAL A 29 2.44 3.35 1.66
CA VAL A 29 1.75 4.38 0.87
C VAL A 29 2.63 4.82 -0.31
N VAL A 30 2.01 5.00 -1.47
CA VAL A 30 2.66 5.45 -2.71
C VAL A 30 2.08 6.78 -3.14
N TYR A 31 2.95 7.70 -3.55
CA TYR A 31 2.61 9.02 -4.10
C TYR A 31 3.04 9.13 -5.56
N SER A 32 2.36 9.97 -6.32
CA SER A 32 2.72 10.26 -7.73
C SER A 32 3.70 11.43 -7.89
N ASP A 33 4.03 12.12 -6.78
CA ASP A 33 4.99 13.22 -6.71
C ASP A 33 5.99 12.98 -5.56
N ASP A 34 7.17 13.58 -5.68
CA ASP A 34 8.26 13.45 -4.71
C ASP A 34 8.09 14.33 -3.46
N GLU A 35 7.11 15.23 -3.47
CA GLU A 35 6.73 16.05 -2.31
C GLU A 35 5.78 15.31 -1.36
N GLY A 36 5.15 14.21 -1.80
CA GLY A 36 4.27 13.39 -0.99
C GLY A 36 2.88 14.00 -0.83
N THR A 37 2.42 14.76 -1.83
CA THR A 37 1.18 15.53 -1.77
C THR A 37 -0.01 14.80 -2.40
N THR A 38 0.24 13.99 -3.43
CA THR A 38 -0.80 13.29 -4.19
C THR A 38 -0.68 11.78 -3.97
N ARG A 39 -1.54 11.24 -3.12
CA ARG A 39 -1.60 9.80 -2.85
C ARG A 39 -2.07 9.06 -4.11
N TRP A 40 -1.25 8.11 -4.55
CA TRP A 40 -1.51 7.27 -5.72
C TRP A 40 -2.12 5.92 -5.34
N GLY A 41 -1.54 5.24 -4.34
CA GLY A 41 -1.97 3.88 -3.98
C GLY A 41 -1.07 3.24 -2.93
N TYR A 42 -0.79 1.95 -3.10
CA TYR A 42 0.05 1.17 -2.19
C TYR A 42 1.12 0.36 -2.91
N PHE A 43 2.21 0.09 -2.20
CA PHE A 43 3.28 -0.83 -2.59
C PHE A 43 3.24 -2.05 -1.69
N CYS A 44 3.11 -3.24 -2.27
CA CYS A 44 3.14 -4.49 -1.53
C CYS A 44 4.59 -4.89 -1.23
N SER A 45 5.00 -4.87 0.03
CA SER A 45 6.38 -5.20 0.38
C SER A 45 6.74 -6.69 0.22
N ASN A 46 5.74 -7.56 0.12
CA ASN A 46 5.96 -9.01 0.02
C ASN A 46 6.43 -9.45 -1.37
N CYS A 47 5.94 -8.81 -2.43
CA CYS A 47 6.33 -9.14 -3.81
C CYS A 47 6.80 -7.91 -4.61
N GLU A 48 7.00 -6.79 -3.92
CA GLU A 48 7.54 -5.55 -4.48
C GLU A 48 6.75 -4.98 -5.66
N SER A 49 5.42 -5.14 -5.64
CA SER A 49 4.51 -4.67 -6.69
C SER A 49 3.61 -3.54 -6.22
N VAL A 50 3.31 -2.60 -7.12
CA VAL A 50 2.28 -1.56 -6.96
C VAL A 50 0.91 -1.99 -7.52
N ASP A 51 0.81 -3.20 -8.08
CA ASP A 51 -0.46 -3.72 -8.60
C ASP A 51 -1.33 -4.29 -7.47
N ASN A 52 -2.33 -3.49 -7.09
CA ASN A 52 -3.33 -3.85 -6.10
C ASN A 52 -4.70 -3.29 -6.45
N ALA A 53 -5.73 -4.02 -6.02
CA ALA A 53 -7.09 -3.55 -6.01
C ALA A 53 -7.44 -2.97 -4.63
N MET A 54 -8.17 -1.86 -4.63
CA MET A 54 -8.85 -1.35 -3.45
C MET A 54 -10.35 -1.30 -3.70
N ASP A 55 -11.14 -1.76 -2.73
CA ASP A 55 -12.59 -1.61 -2.79
C ASP A 55 -13.11 -0.36 -2.06
N ALA A 56 -14.40 -0.11 -2.17
CA ALA A 56 -15.06 1.03 -1.52
C ALA A 56 -15.00 1.01 0.02
N MET A 57 -14.62 -0.12 0.63
CA MET A 57 -14.43 -0.25 2.09
C MET A 57 -12.98 -0.05 2.50
N GLY A 58 -12.08 0.32 1.58
CA GLY A 58 -10.66 0.53 1.87
C GLY A 58 -9.88 -0.76 2.09
N ARG A 59 -10.43 -1.92 1.68
CA ARG A 59 -9.66 -3.18 1.68
C ARG A 59 -8.73 -3.18 0.48
N VAL A 60 -7.46 -3.43 0.74
CA VAL A 60 -6.41 -3.52 -0.29
C VAL A 60 -6.02 -4.97 -0.47
N GLN A 61 -5.95 -5.43 -1.72
CA GLN A 61 -5.42 -6.74 -2.09
C GLN A 61 -4.41 -6.60 -3.22
N CYS A 62 -3.22 -7.17 -3.04
CA CYS A 62 -2.22 -7.27 -4.11
C CYS A 62 -2.70 -8.29 -5.16
N ASN A 63 -2.71 -7.87 -6.42
CA ASN A 63 -3.15 -8.72 -7.54
C ASN A 63 -2.13 -9.81 -7.88
N GLU A 64 -0.85 -9.60 -7.57
CA GLU A 64 0.24 -10.53 -7.86
C GLU A 64 0.37 -11.67 -6.85
N CYS A 65 0.43 -11.34 -5.55
CA CYS A 65 0.72 -12.33 -4.51
C CYS A 65 -0.44 -12.59 -3.56
N ALA A 66 -1.61 -11.98 -3.77
CA ALA A 66 -2.77 -12.08 -2.88
C ALA A 66 -2.47 -11.72 -1.40
N ASN A 67 -1.50 -10.83 -1.16
CA ASN A 67 -1.38 -10.17 0.14
C ASN A 67 -2.63 -9.28 0.34
N VAL A 68 -3.19 -9.26 1.55
CA VAL A 68 -4.40 -8.49 1.85
C VAL A 68 -4.14 -7.62 3.07
N ARG A 69 -4.55 -6.34 3.01
CA ARG A 69 -4.53 -5.43 4.17
C ARG A 69 -5.42 -6.03 5.27
N LYS A 70 -4.86 -6.21 6.46
CA LYS A 70 -5.65 -6.55 7.63
C LYS A 70 -6.45 -5.31 8.04
N PRO A 71 -7.73 -5.47 8.43
CA PRO A 71 -8.46 -4.36 9.02
C PRO A 71 -7.68 -3.84 10.22
N ASP A 72 -7.76 -2.52 10.45
CA ASP A 72 -7.21 -1.92 11.66
C ASP A 72 -7.70 -2.72 12.86
N GLN A 73 -6.77 -3.13 13.73
CA GLN A 73 -7.19 -3.73 14.99
C GLN A 73 -7.95 -2.65 15.75
N TRP A 74 -9.27 -2.73 15.70
CA TRP A 74 -10.11 -2.07 16.69
C TRP A 74 -9.80 -2.80 17.99
N ASP A 75 -8.96 -2.21 18.84
CA ASP A 75 -8.87 -2.59 20.25
C ASP A 75 -10.30 -2.56 20.78
N ALA A 76 -10.91 -3.73 20.91
CA ALA A 76 -12.24 -3.85 21.47
C ALA A 76 -12.16 -3.27 22.88
N ALA A 77 -12.47 -1.98 23.02
CA ALA A 77 -12.75 -1.31 24.27
C ALA A 77 -14.12 -1.81 24.74
N HIS A 78 -14.13 -3.06 25.16
CA HIS A 78 -15.13 -3.71 26.00
C HIS A 78 -14.24 -4.54 26.94
N GLU A 79 -14.07 -4.21 28.21
CA GLU A 79 -15.06 -3.83 29.24
C GLU A 79 -14.45 -2.88 30.29
#